data_AF-A0A8H5MLS6-F1
#
_entry.id   AF-A0A8H5MLS6-F1
#
_cell.length_a   1.000
_cell.length_b   1.000
_cell.length_c   1.000
_cell.angle_alpha   90.00
_cell.angle_beta   90.00
_cell.angle_gamma   90.00
#
_symmetry.space_group_name_H-M   'P 1'
#
loop_
_entity.id
_entity.type
_entity.pdbx_description
1 polymer ?
#
loop_
_entity_poly.entity_id
_entity_poly.type
_entity_poly.pdbx_seq_one_letter_code
_entity_poly.pdbx_strand_id
1 'polypeptide(L)'
;MAIRELSSDRKYGILNRIWPHMPRSDFDTYVDLYDRYFLFLEEQISLIERKSILYSAKSIDDLASVIDQIRQHTYKKKSELFANSSDETMRSADMAIRVWLMVHIEHSTSGSASFYQWPKTMPLSLLIQDWYPQARKPGAEPRQISQSFSIANLTRYYGFQVKWTSDLTQHLSIDWEYKQITIFEHAIALRNHLAYPDDCPLRMEFVQEAVDTIKLLFPDDKDTKAFLSREGRKFFKIPFGRERSLSLGDFSHWETEISQLLDVWEQGPSGWSQLRLRPDRSNFLEYSTFWAAAVVLLLTVISIVFGVAGLVLAKKALDVSVKSLDISVKSYELSLAIACAEANATETLPTFC
;
A
#
# COMPACT_ATOMS: atom_id res chain seq x y z
N MET A 1 -27.14 -4.39 -17.52
CA MET A 1 -26.61 -5.71 -17.15
C MET A 1 -25.14 -5.51 -16.85
N ALA A 2 -24.66 -5.93 -15.67
CA ALA A 2 -23.28 -5.66 -15.29
C ALA A 2 -22.31 -6.41 -16.21
N ILE A 3 -21.26 -5.74 -16.70
CA ILE A 3 -20.26 -6.36 -17.61
C ILE A 3 -19.62 -7.58 -16.94
N ARG A 4 -19.51 -7.57 -15.62
CA ARG A 4 -18.96 -8.67 -14.81
C ARG A 4 -19.81 -9.94 -14.83
N GLU A 5 -21.11 -9.81 -15.05
CA GLU A 5 -22.07 -10.92 -15.10
C GLU A 5 -22.18 -11.54 -16.51
N LEU A 6 -21.48 -10.96 -17.49
CA LEU A 6 -21.43 -11.50 -18.84
C LEU A 6 -20.72 -12.86 -18.87
N SER A 7 -21.16 -13.71 -19.79
CA SER A 7 -20.49 -14.98 -20.07
C SER A 7 -19.03 -14.75 -20.51
N SER A 8 -18.19 -15.77 -20.28
CA SER A 8 -16.77 -15.74 -20.67
C SER A 8 -16.60 -15.37 -22.15
N ASP A 9 -17.46 -15.88 -23.04
CA ASP A 9 -17.43 -15.57 -24.48
C ASP A 9 -17.71 -14.10 -24.78
N ARG A 10 -18.65 -13.48 -24.07
CA ARG A 10 -18.96 -12.05 -24.26
C ARG A 10 -17.85 -11.17 -23.71
N LYS A 11 -17.24 -11.54 -22.58
CA LYS A 11 -16.07 -10.87 -22.01
C LYS A 11 -14.88 -10.91 -22.96
N TYR A 12 -14.57 -12.08 -23.51
CA TYR A 12 -13.56 -12.23 -24.54
C TYR A 12 -13.88 -11.39 -25.78
N GLY A 13 -15.13 -11.44 -26.27
CA GLY A 13 -15.55 -10.67 -27.44
C GLY A 13 -15.35 -9.16 -27.29
N ILE A 14 -15.56 -8.62 -26.08
CA ILE A 14 -15.26 -7.20 -25.77
C ILE A 14 -13.76 -6.93 -25.85
N LEU A 15 -12.95 -7.72 -25.13
CA LEU A 15 -11.51 -7.52 -25.05
C LEU A 15 -10.83 -7.70 -26.41
N ASN A 16 -11.30 -8.65 -27.22
CA ASN A 16 -10.78 -8.92 -28.55
C ASN A 16 -11.05 -7.77 -29.54
N ARG A 17 -11.92 -6.81 -29.23
CA ARG A 17 -12.01 -5.59 -30.05
C ARG A 17 -11.01 -4.52 -29.61
N ILE A 18 -10.64 -4.50 -28.34
CA ILE A 18 -9.62 -3.58 -27.79
C ILE A 18 -8.22 -4.07 -28.14
N TRP A 19 -8.00 -5.39 -28.09
CA TRP A 19 -6.78 -6.11 -28.51
C TRP A 19 -7.12 -7.19 -29.55
N PRO A 20 -7.26 -6.83 -30.84
CA PRO A 20 -7.62 -7.75 -31.94
C PRO A 20 -6.76 -9.00 -32.09
N HIS A 21 -5.49 -8.92 -31.70
CA HIS A 21 -4.57 -10.06 -31.84
C HIS A 21 -4.54 -10.99 -30.63
N MET A 22 -5.39 -10.76 -29.62
CA MET A 22 -5.44 -11.58 -28.41
C MET A 22 -6.15 -12.93 -28.66
N PRO A 23 -5.44 -14.08 -28.58
CA PRO A 23 -6.06 -15.38 -28.76
C PRO A 23 -6.90 -15.76 -27.54
N ARG A 24 -7.94 -16.56 -27.76
CA ARG A 24 -8.85 -16.99 -26.69
C ARG A 24 -8.15 -17.72 -25.55
N SER A 25 -7.20 -18.59 -25.85
CA SER A 25 -6.43 -19.35 -24.86
C SER A 25 -5.72 -18.44 -23.85
N ASP A 26 -5.32 -17.26 -24.31
CA ASP A 26 -4.60 -16.30 -23.49
C ASP A 26 -5.52 -15.53 -22.54
N PHE A 27 -6.70 -15.15 -23.02
CA PHE A 27 -7.76 -14.63 -22.16
C PHE A 27 -8.15 -15.65 -21.07
N ASP A 28 -8.35 -16.91 -21.44
CA ASP A 28 -8.72 -17.96 -20.48
C ASP A 28 -7.62 -18.18 -19.42
N THR A 29 -6.34 -17.98 -19.77
CA THR A 29 -5.20 -18.09 -18.85
C THR A 29 -5.19 -17.00 -17.78
N TYR A 30 -5.60 -15.77 -18.14
CA TYR A 30 -5.50 -14.59 -17.27
C TYR A 30 -6.86 -14.01 -16.87
N VAL A 31 -7.95 -14.76 -17.05
CA VAL A 31 -9.33 -14.29 -16.85
C VAL A 31 -9.54 -13.62 -15.49
N ASP A 32 -8.94 -14.16 -14.43
CA ASP A 32 -9.05 -13.65 -13.06
C ASP A 32 -8.42 -12.27 -12.85
N LEU A 33 -7.49 -11.87 -13.71
CA LEU A 33 -6.82 -10.56 -13.65
C LEU A 33 -7.67 -9.44 -14.29
N TYR A 34 -8.66 -9.79 -15.11
CA TYR A 34 -9.53 -8.82 -15.77
C TYR A 34 -10.68 -8.30 -14.91
N ASP A 35 -10.94 -8.87 -13.73
CA ASP A 35 -12.07 -8.47 -12.87
C ASP A 35 -12.13 -6.96 -12.61
N ARG A 36 -10.98 -6.35 -12.31
CA ARG A 36 -10.87 -4.90 -12.05
C ARG A 36 -10.97 -4.08 -13.34
N TYR A 37 -10.44 -4.59 -14.45
CA TYR A 37 -10.59 -3.95 -15.74
C TYR A 37 -12.06 -3.91 -16.18
N PHE A 38 -12.81 -4.99 -16.00
CA PHE A 38 -14.26 -5.01 -16.30
C PHE A 38 -15.07 -4.08 -15.39
N LEU A 39 -14.69 -3.94 -14.11
CA LEU A 39 -15.27 -2.92 -13.23
C LEU A 39 -15.03 -1.51 -13.77
N PHE A 40 -13.80 -1.21 -14.17
CA PHE A 40 -13.46 0.06 -14.79
C PHE A 40 -14.27 0.33 -16.07
N LEU A 41 -14.39 -0.66 -16.96
CA LEU A 41 -15.22 -0.54 -18.16
C LEU A 41 -16.68 -0.26 -17.82
N GLU A 42 -17.24 -0.94 -16.82
CA GLU A 42 -18.61 -0.75 -16.36
C GLU A 42 -18.83 0.67 -15.83
N GLU A 43 -17.87 1.20 -15.08
CA GLU A 43 -17.89 2.58 -14.61
C GLU A 43 -17.82 3.60 -15.76
N GLN A 44 -16.98 3.35 -16.77
CA GLN A 44 -16.88 4.23 -17.95
C GLN A 44 -18.17 4.23 -18.76
N ILE A 45 -18.75 3.06 -19.02
CA ILE A 45 -20.04 2.95 -19.74
C ILE A 45 -21.16 3.58 -18.93
N SER A 46 -21.23 3.35 -17.62
CA SER A 46 -22.21 4.02 -16.74
C SER A 46 -22.05 5.54 -16.72
N LEU A 47 -20.83 6.06 -16.92
CA LEU A 47 -20.59 7.50 -17.06
C LEU A 47 -21.11 8.04 -18.40
N ILE A 48 -20.88 7.30 -19.49
CA ILE A 48 -21.42 7.61 -20.81
C ILE A 48 -22.95 7.60 -20.78
N GLU A 49 -23.57 6.58 -20.18
CA GLU A 49 -25.03 6.47 -20.06
C GLU A 49 -25.63 7.66 -19.28
N ARG A 50 -25.05 8.00 -18.12
CA ARG A 50 -25.49 9.14 -17.29
C ARG A 50 -25.35 10.48 -18.01
N LYS A 51 -24.35 10.62 -18.87
CA LYS A 51 -24.06 11.85 -19.62
C LYS A 51 -24.25 11.62 -21.12
N SER A 52 -25.28 10.86 -21.50
CA SER A 52 -25.43 10.35 -22.86
C SER A 52 -25.40 11.46 -23.91
N ILE A 53 -25.99 12.63 -23.65
CA ILE A 53 -25.99 13.78 -24.56
C ILE A 53 -24.57 14.25 -24.92
N LEU A 54 -23.55 13.97 -24.10
CA LEU A 54 -22.17 14.41 -24.34
C LEU A 54 -21.34 13.44 -25.19
N TYR A 55 -21.86 12.26 -25.54
CA TYR A 55 -21.09 11.22 -26.23
C TYR A 55 -21.89 10.67 -27.40
N SER A 56 -21.28 10.51 -28.57
CA SER A 56 -21.92 9.84 -29.70
C SER A 56 -21.85 8.31 -29.57
N ALA A 57 -20.76 7.75 -29.05
CA ALA A 57 -20.66 6.34 -28.69
C ALA A 57 -21.50 6.04 -27.44
N LYS A 58 -22.40 5.06 -27.52
CA LYS A 58 -23.29 4.68 -26.39
C LYS A 58 -22.97 3.31 -25.81
N SER A 59 -22.20 2.50 -26.53
CA SER A 59 -21.84 1.15 -26.14
C SER A 59 -20.34 0.91 -26.21
N ILE A 60 -19.89 -0.20 -25.64
CA ILE A 60 -18.51 -0.67 -25.77
C ILE A 60 -18.16 -0.97 -27.22
N ASP A 61 -19.12 -1.50 -27.99
CA ASP A 61 -18.92 -1.80 -29.42
C ASP A 61 -18.69 -0.52 -30.24
N ASP A 62 -19.39 0.57 -29.90
CA ASP A 62 -19.16 1.87 -30.52
C ASP A 62 -17.78 2.42 -30.17
N LEU A 63 -17.40 2.36 -28.88
CA LEU A 63 -16.07 2.78 -28.44
C LEU A 63 -14.97 1.96 -29.12
N ALA A 64 -15.14 0.66 -29.25
CA ALA A 64 -14.20 -0.21 -29.91
C ALA A 64 -14.05 0.13 -31.40
N SER A 65 -15.15 0.47 -32.07
CA SER A 65 -15.11 0.95 -33.47
C SER A 65 -14.33 2.26 -33.60
N VAL A 66 -14.47 3.16 -32.61
CA VAL A 66 -13.67 4.39 -32.54
C VAL A 66 -12.19 4.09 -32.27
N ILE A 67 -11.87 3.12 -31.39
CA ILE A 67 -10.50 2.66 -31.15
C ILE A 67 -9.87 2.14 -32.44
N ASP A 68 -10.58 1.29 -33.19
CA ASP A 68 -10.09 0.74 -34.46
C ASP A 68 -9.78 1.85 -35.48
N GLN A 69 -10.66 2.85 -35.58
CA GLN A 69 -10.47 4.00 -36.46
C GLN A 69 -9.21 4.80 -36.08
N ILE A 70 -8.99 5.04 -34.78
CA ILE A 70 -7.81 5.75 -34.26
C ILE A 70 -6.55 4.93 -34.49
N ARG A 71 -6.57 3.61 -34.21
CA ARG A 71 -5.43 2.69 -34.35
C ARG A 71 -4.89 2.68 -35.78
N GLN A 72 -5.78 2.66 -36.78
CA GLN A 72 -5.38 2.67 -38.20
C GLN A 72 -4.77 4.00 -38.68
N HIS A 73 -4.95 5.08 -37.91
CA HIS A 73 -4.71 6.45 -38.38
C HIS A 73 -4.09 7.34 -37.30
N THR A 74 -3.20 6.80 -36.47
CA THR A 74 -2.58 7.48 -35.33
C THR A 74 -1.82 8.77 -35.69
N TYR A 75 -1.40 8.91 -36.94
CA TYR A 75 -0.69 10.07 -37.49
C TYR A 75 -1.61 11.20 -37.97
N LYS A 76 -2.91 10.95 -38.14
CA LYS A 76 -3.87 11.99 -38.56
C LYS A 76 -4.27 12.85 -37.36
N LYS A 77 -4.53 14.13 -37.61
CA LYS A 77 -5.04 15.03 -36.55
C LYS A 77 -6.42 14.56 -36.10
N LYS A 78 -6.76 14.81 -34.84
CA LYS A 78 -8.09 14.50 -34.30
C LYS A 78 -9.23 15.10 -35.15
N SER A 79 -9.06 16.33 -35.64
CA SER A 79 -10.05 17.00 -36.51
C SER A 79 -10.15 16.38 -37.91
N GLU A 80 -9.08 15.75 -38.41
CA GLU A 80 -9.07 15.08 -39.72
C GLU A 80 -9.67 13.67 -39.61
N LEU A 81 -9.41 12.98 -38.50
CA LEU A 81 -10.01 11.68 -38.15
C LEU A 81 -11.53 11.77 -38.03
N PHE A 82 -12.00 12.83 -37.38
CA PHE A 82 -13.40 13.07 -37.08
C PHE A 82 -13.89 14.35 -37.79
N ALA A 83 -13.46 14.56 -39.04
CA ALA A 83 -13.83 15.73 -39.83
C ALA A 83 -15.36 15.87 -39.90
N ASN A 84 -15.88 17.06 -39.62
CA ASN A 84 -17.31 17.39 -39.51
C ASN A 84 -18.08 16.68 -38.38
N SER A 85 -17.39 16.04 -37.43
CA SER A 85 -18.06 15.38 -36.31
C SER A 85 -18.38 16.37 -35.18
N SER A 86 -19.48 16.12 -34.47
CA SER A 86 -19.89 16.88 -33.29
C SER A 86 -18.83 16.78 -32.17
N ASP A 87 -18.85 17.72 -31.22
CA ASP A 87 -18.00 17.65 -30.03
C ASP A 87 -18.26 16.35 -29.22
N GLU A 88 -19.44 15.76 -29.36
CA GLU A 88 -19.82 14.47 -28.76
C GLU A 88 -18.96 13.30 -29.29
N THR A 89 -18.64 13.30 -30.59
CA THR A 89 -17.73 12.32 -31.19
C THR A 89 -16.30 12.53 -30.72
N MET A 90 -15.88 13.78 -30.55
CA MET A 90 -14.56 14.08 -30.01
C MET A 90 -14.43 13.62 -28.56
N ARG A 91 -15.47 13.80 -27.73
CA ARG A 91 -15.54 13.25 -26.36
C ARG A 91 -15.54 11.72 -26.35
N SER A 92 -16.19 11.10 -27.32
CA SER A 92 -16.21 9.64 -27.47
C SER A 92 -14.84 9.11 -27.86
N ALA A 93 -14.08 9.84 -28.69
CA ALA A 93 -12.69 9.54 -29.02
C ALA A 93 -11.75 9.66 -27.80
N ASP A 94 -11.95 10.69 -26.96
CA ASP A 94 -11.20 10.83 -25.70
C ASP A 94 -11.49 9.66 -24.74
N MET A 95 -12.76 9.25 -24.66
CA MET A 95 -13.17 8.08 -23.87
C MET A 95 -12.61 6.76 -24.45
N ALA A 96 -12.60 6.61 -25.77
CA ALA A 96 -12.02 5.46 -26.46
C ALA A 96 -10.53 5.29 -26.11
N ILE A 97 -9.75 6.38 -26.14
CA ILE A 97 -8.35 6.33 -25.70
C ILE A 97 -8.24 5.98 -24.22
N ARG A 98 -9.10 6.54 -23.36
CA ARG A 98 -9.11 6.21 -21.93
C ARG A 98 -9.33 4.73 -21.68
N VAL A 99 -10.24 4.10 -22.42
CA VAL A 99 -10.54 2.67 -22.31
C VAL A 99 -9.41 1.80 -22.89
N TRP A 100 -8.81 2.23 -24.00
CA TRP A 100 -7.78 1.49 -24.71
C TRP A 100 -6.40 1.58 -24.05
N LEU A 101 -5.90 2.80 -23.84
CA LEU A 101 -4.54 3.07 -23.35
C LEU A 101 -4.49 3.27 -21.83
N MET A 102 -5.64 3.32 -21.16
CA MET A 102 -5.74 3.57 -19.72
C MET A 102 -5.12 4.92 -19.32
N VAL A 103 -5.25 5.92 -20.19
CA VAL A 103 -4.79 7.29 -19.95
C VAL A 103 -5.98 8.23 -19.92
N HIS A 104 -6.09 9.05 -18.88
CA HIS A 104 -7.16 10.03 -18.80
C HIS A 104 -6.89 11.22 -19.72
N ILE A 105 -7.79 11.45 -20.68
CA ILE A 105 -7.80 12.64 -21.52
C ILE A 105 -8.97 13.53 -21.11
N GLU A 106 -8.67 14.76 -20.71
CA GLU A 106 -9.69 15.74 -20.38
C GLU A 106 -10.17 16.46 -21.64
N HIS A 107 -11.49 16.66 -21.72
CA HIS A 107 -12.13 17.38 -22.82
C HIS A 107 -12.36 18.87 -22.49
N SER A 108 -12.12 19.33 -21.26
CA SER A 108 -12.55 20.64 -20.78
C SER A 108 -11.49 21.73 -20.90
N THR A 109 -11.91 22.94 -21.27
CA THR A 109 -11.08 24.17 -21.38
C THR A 109 -10.85 24.87 -20.04
N SER A 110 -11.27 24.27 -18.92
CA SER A 110 -11.05 24.85 -17.60
C SER A 110 -9.60 24.62 -17.21
N GLY A 111 -8.76 25.65 -17.35
CA GLY A 111 -7.29 25.65 -17.23
C GLY A 111 -6.67 25.16 -15.92
N SER A 112 -7.04 23.97 -15.45
CA SER A 112 -6.26 23.21 -14.48
C SER A 112 -5.05 22.62 -15.19
N ALA A 113 -3.86 23.02 -14.76
CA ALA A 113 -2.58 22.70 -15.41
C ALA A 113 -2.14 21.22 -15.29
N SER A 114 -3.02 20.31 -14.85
CA SER A 114 -2.64 18.95 -14.42
C SER A 114 -3.21 17.80 -15.27
N PHE A 115 -3.94 18.07 -16.35
CA PHE A 115 -4.55 17.02 -17.16
C PHE A 115 -4.14 17.07 -18.64
N TYR A 116 -3.88 15.89 -19.22
CA TYR A 116 -3.59 15.76 -20.65
C TYR A 116 -4.85 16.04 -21.46
N GLN A 117 -4.73 16.95 -22.42
CA GLN A 117 -5.77 17.24 -23.39
C GLN A 117 -5.33 16.71 -24.75
N TRP A 118 -6.27 16.25 -25.58
CA TRP A 118 -6.00 15.90 -26.97
C TRP A 118 -6.60 16.97 -27.90
N PRO A 119 -5.79 17.97 -28.32
CA PRO A 119 -6.27 19.06 -29.15
C PRO A 119 -6.76 18.58 -30.51
N LYS A 120 -7.74 19.30 -31.07
CA LYS A 120 -8.30 19.02 -32.40
C LYS A 120 -7.20 18.97 -33.49
N THR A 121 -6.18 19.80 -33.36
CA THR A 121 -5.09 19.97 -34.32
C THR A 121 -3.93 18.99 -34.14
N MET A 122 -3.96 18.13 -33.13
CA MET A 122 -2.85 17.26 -32.76
C MET A 122 -3.12 15.81 -33.14
N PRO A 123 -2.16 15.09 -33.76
CA PRO A 123 -2.27 13.65 -33.95
C PRO A 123 -1.98 12.91 -32.63
N LEU A 124 -2.55 11.71 -32.47
CA LEU A 124 -2.34 10.91 -31.26
C LEU A 124 -0.87 10.54 -31.08
N SER A 125 -0.16 10.26 -32.18
CA SER A 125 1.27 9.94 -32.14
C SER A 125 2.13 11.06 -31.52
N LEU A 126 1.76 12.33 -31.69
CA LEU A 126 2.46 13.46 -31.09
C LEU A 126 2.08 13.62 -29.62
N LEU A 127 0.79 13.47 -29.28
CA LEU A 127 0.33 13.51 -27.89
C LEU A 127 1.03 12.45 -27.03
N ILE A 128 1.20 11.24 -27.57
CA ILE A 128 1.90 10.15 -26.89
C ILE A 128 3.39 10.51 -26.69
N GLN A 129 4.02 11.24 -27.62
CA GLN A 129 5.40 11.68 -27.45
C GLN A 129 5.55 12.64 -26.28
N ASP A 130 4.56 13.51 -26.04
CA ASP A 130 4.54 14.45 -24.92
C ASP A 130 4.39 13.74 -23.55
N TRP A 131 3.91 12.49 -23.53
CA TRP A 131 3.86 11.70 -22.30
C TRP A 131 5.24 11.22 -21.85
N TYR A 132 6.23 11.21 -22.74
CA TYR A 132 7.57 10.75 -22.39
C TYR A 132 8.46 11.91 -21.96
N PRO A 133 9.12 11.83 -20.79
CA PRO A 133 10.13 12.81 -20.45
C PRO A 133 11.22 12.84 -21.52
N GLN A 134 11.69 14.03 -21.88
CA GLN A 134 12.84 14.15 -22.78
C GLN A 134 14.05 13.44 -22.14
N ALA A 135 14.76 12.65 -22.95
CA ALA A 135 15.90 11.85 -22.50
C ALA A 135 16.89 12.72 -21.68
N ARG A 136 17.12 12.33 -20.42
CA ARG A 136 18.13 12.98 -19.57
C ARG A 136 19.53 12.57 -20.03
N LYS A 137 20.48 13.48 -19.80
CA LYS A 137 21.90 13.25 -20.09
C LYS A 137 22.41 12.07 -19.23
N PRO A 138 23.09 11.07 -19.82
CA PRO A 138 23.69 9.98 -19.06
C PRO A 138 24.78 10.56 -18.14
N GLY A 139 24.59 10.45 -16.82
CA GLY A 139 25.52 11.02 -15.85
C GLY A 139 25.14 10.85 -14.38
N ALA A 140 23.97 10.29 -14.05
CA ALA A 140 23.65 9.91 -12.69
C ALA A 140 24.37 8.59 -12.34
N GLU A 141 25.05 8.57 -11.20
CA GLU A 141 25.65 7.36 -10.63
C GLU A 141 24.57 6.27 -10.48
N PRO A 142 24.89 4.98 -10.75
CA PRO A 142 23.93 3.89 -10.61
C PRO A 142 23.54 3.72 -9.13
N ARG A 143 22.39 4.29 -8.75
CA ARG A 143 21.82 4.10 -7.40
C ARG A 143 21.18 2.71 -7.32
N GLN A 144 21.59 1.93 -6.32
CA GLN A 144 21.04 0.61 -6.04
C GLN A 144 19.82 0.72 -5.12
N ILE A 145 18.79 -0.05 -5.44
CA ILE A 145 17.54 -0.14 -4.68
C ILE A 145 17.65 -1.31 -3.71
N SER A 146 17.29 -1.07 -2.45
CA SER A 146 17.28 -2.14 -1.44
C SER A 146 16.30 -3.26 -1.82
N GLN A 147 16.70 -4.52 -1.65
CA GLN A 147 15.83 -5.69 -1.79
C GLN A 147 14.53 -5.57 -0.98
N SER A 148 14.61 -4.90 0.18
CA SER A 148 13.48 -4.68 1.10
C SER A 148 12.61 -3.48 0.75
N PHE A 149 12.96 -2.69 -0.27
CA PHE A 149 12.13 -1.60 -0.77
C PHE A 149 10.85 -2.18 -1.36
N SER A 150 9.69 -1.86 -0.80
CA SER A 150 8.39 -2.31 -1.30
C SER A 150 7.29 -1.38 -0.80
N ILE A 151 6.14 -1.37 -1.47
CA ILE A 151 4.96 -0.62 -1.03
C ILE A 151 4.43 -1.13 0.30
N ALA A 152 4.50 -2.45 0.54
CA ALA A 152 4.14 -3.01 1.83
C ALA A 152 4.99 -2.41 2.96
N ASN A 153 6.29 -2.20 2.73
CA ASN A 153 7.19 -1.61 3.72
C ASN A 153 7.06 -0.09 3.82
N LEU A 154 6.87 0.62 2.71
CA LEU A 154 6.60 2.07 2.70
C LEU A 154 5.32 2.39 3.49
N THR A 155 4.27 1.60 3.31
CA THR A 155 3.02 1.78 4.07
C THR A 155 3.18 1.40 5.54
N ARG A 156 3.89 0.30 5.84
CA ARG A 156 4.04 -0.22 7.21
C ARG A 156 4.99 0.58 8.10
N TYR A 157 6.08 1.10 7.54
CA TYR A 157 7.16 1.73 8.31
C TYR A 157 7.28 3.25 8.07
N TYR A 158 6.88 3.74 6.90
CA TYR A 158 7.05 5.16 6.52
C TYR A 158 5.74 5.95 6.52
N GLY A 159 4.61 5.27 6.77
CA GLY A 159 3.30 5.88 6.93
C GLY A 159 2.66 6.33 5.61
N PHE A 160 3.14 5.82 4.47
CA PHE A 160 2.48 6.06 3.19
C PHE A 160 1.15 5.32 3.09
N GLN A 161 0.28 5.81 2.22
CA GLN A 161 -0.95 5.16 1.80
C GLN A 161 -0.91 4.91 0.30
N VAL A 162 -1.62 3.88 -0.16
CA VAL A 162 -1.74 3.59 -1.59
C VAL A 162 -3.07 4.10 -2.11
N LYS A 163 -3.01 4.90 -3.17
CA LYS A 163 -4.17 5.31 -3.95
C LYS A 163 -4.17 4.55 -5.26
N TRP A 164 -5.12 3.66 -5.46
CA TRP A 164 -5.22 2.92 -6.72
C TRP A 164 -5.80 3.82 -7.81
N THR A 165 -5.22 3.76 -9.01
CA THR A 165 -5.71 4.51 -10.18
C THR A 165 -5.85 3.60 -11.40
N SER A 166 -6.81 3.97 -12.25
CA SER A 166 -6.96 3.42 -13.60
C SER A 166 -6.26 4.26 -14.67
N ASP A 167 -5.59 5.35 -14.27
CA ASP A 167 -4.84 6.24 -15.15
C ASP A 167 -3.34 5.96 -15.06
N LEU A 168 -2.75 5.44 -16.13
CA LEU A 168 -1.34 5.07 -16.22
C LEU A 168 -0.42 6.28 -16.04
N THR A 169 -0.84 7.46 -16.48
CA THR A 169 -0.02 8.68 -16.36
C THR A 169 0.16 9.16 -14.93
N GLN A 170 -0.74 8.76 -14.03
CA GLN A 170 -0.65 9.06 -12.60
C GLN A 170 0.13 7.99 -11.83
N HIS A 171 0.62 6.95 -12.51
CA HIS A 171 1.40 5.90 -11.85
C HIS A 171 2.63 6.50 -11.17
N LEU A 172 2.80 6.14 -9.90
CA LEU A 172 3.88 6.59 -9.02
C LEU A 172 3.85 8.08 -8.65
N SER A 173 2.79 8.81 -8.99
CA SER A 173 2.63 10.17 -8.46
C SER A 173 2.55 10.16 -6.93
N ILE A 174 3.26 11.10 -6.31
CA ILE A 174 3.39 11.19 -4.86
C ILE A 174 2.70 12.47 -4.38
N ASP A 175 1.72 12.30 -3.50
CA ASP A 175 1.12 13.37 -2.73
C ASP A 175 1.82 13.44 -1.36
N TRP A 176 2.66 14.46 -1.19
CA TRP A 176 3.46 14.65 0.01
C TRP A 176 2.64 15.15 1.21
N GLU A 177 1.52 15.85 0.96
CA GLU A 177 0.65 16.38 2.01
C GLU A 177 -0.04 15.23 2.75
N TYR A 178 -0.59 14.28 1.98
CA TYR A 178 -1.31 13.13 2.54
C TYR A 178 -0.47 11.85 2.61
N LYS A 179 0.81 11.91 2.22
CA LYS A 179 1.70 10.74 2.05
C LYS A 179 1.02 9.63 1.23
N GLN A 180 0.45 9.98 0.09
CA GLN A 180 -0.20 9.01 -0.80
C GLN A 180 0.66 8.72 -2.02
N ILE A 181 0.84 7.45 -2.33
CA ILE A 181 1.48 6.97 -3.55
C ILE A 181 0.38 6.44 -4.46
N THR A 182 0.26 7.03 -5.64
CA THR A 182 -0.72 6.58 -6.63
C THR A 182 -0.16 5.41 -7.44
N ILE A 183 -0.91 4.32 -7.54
CA ILE A 183 -0.45 3.09 -8.19
C ILE A 183 -1.46 2.64 -9.23
N PHE A 184 -0.95 2.39 -10.44
CA PHE A 184 -1.75 1.87 -11.53
C PHE A 184 -2.16 0.43 -11.26
N GLU A 185 -3.46 0.14 -11.31
CA GLU A 185 -4.00 -1.14 -10.85
C GLU A 185 -4.16 -2.20 -11.96
N HIS A 186 -4.16 -1.81 -13.23
CA HIS A 186 -4.53 -2.69 -14.35
C HIS A 186 -3.31 -3.32 -15.02
N ALA A 187 -2.51 -4.08 -14.27
CA ALA A 187 -1.32 -4.76 -14.80
C ALA A 187 -1.62 -5.65 -16.02
N ILE A 188 -2.85 -6.19 -16.13
CA ILE A 188 -3.29 -6.99 -17.28
C ILE A 188 -3.34 -6.17 -18.58
N ALA A 189 -3.68 -4.87 -18.52
CA ALA A 189 -3.69 -4.00 -19.69
C ALA A 189 -2.27 -3.78 -20.21
N LEU A 190 -1.31 -3.51 -19.31
CA LEU A 190 0.11 -3.38 -19.67
C LEU A 190 0.64 -4.66 -20.32
N ARG A 191 0.26 -5.82 -19.77
CA ARG A 191 0.60 -7.11 -20.35
C ARG A 191 0.09 -7.28 -21.77
N ASN A 192 -1.17 -6.92 -22.03
CA ASN A 192 -1.73 -6.99 -23.38
C ASN A 192 -1.00 -6.05 -24.34
N HIS A 193 -0.66 -4.84 -23.90
CA HIS A 193 0.14 -3.92 -24.70
C HIS A 193 1.56 -4.45 -25.00
N LEU A 194 2.17 -5.23 -24.11
CA LEU A 194 3.46 -5.89 -24.36
C LEU A 194 3.33 -7.11 -25.27
N ALA A 195 2.27 -7.91 -25.10
CA ALA A 195 2.05 -9.13 -25.87
C ALA A 195 1.60 -8.84 -27.30
N TYR A 196 0.88 -7.73 -27.51
CA TYR A 196 0.32 -7.31 -28.79
C TYR A 196 0.77 -5.87 -29.10
N PRO A 197 2.06 -5.66 -29.42
CA PRO A 197 2.60 -4.32 -29.64
C PRO A 197 1.96 -3.62 -30.84
N ASP A 198 1.54 -4.36 -31.87
CA ASP A 198 0.84 -3.80 -33.03
C ASP A 198 -0.55 -3.21 -32.67
N ASP A 199 -1.12 -3.65 -31.55
CA ASP A 199 -2.41 -3.16 -31.03
C ASP A 199 -2.25 -1.93 -30.13
N CYS A 200 -1.03 -1.43 -29.90
CA CYS A 200 -0.75 -0.35 -28.96
C CYS A 200 0.22 0.71 -29.54
N PRO A 201 -0.15 1.99 -29.57
CA PRO A 201 0.71 3.07 -30.04
C PRO A 201 1.74 3.54 -28.99
N LEU A 202 1.70 3.01 -27.76
CA LEU A 202 2.67 3.34 -26.72
C LEU A 202 4.03 2.72 -27.02
N ARG A 203 5.11 3.43 -26.69
CA ARG A 203 6.47 2.89 -26.73
C ARG A 203 6.59 1.66 -25.83
N MET A 204 7.14 0.58 -26.36
CA MET A 204 7.29 -0.68 -25.62
C MET A 204 8.13 -0.51 -24.37
N GLU A 205 9.15 0.36 -24.41
CA GLU A 205 10.03 0.65 -23.28
C GLU A 205 9.26 1.25 -22.11
N PHE A 206 8.31 2.15 -22.39
CA PHE A 206 7.47 2.78 -21.37
C PHE A 206 6.52 1.77 -20.72
N VAL A 207 5.87 0.92 -21.53
CA VAL A 207 4.97 -0.12 -21.01
C VAL A 207 5.75 -1.16 -20.20
N GLN A 208 6.95 -1.53 -20.67
CA GLN A 208 7.82 -2.47 -19.99
C GLN A 208 8.29 -1.91 -18.65
N GLU A 209 8.71 -0.64 -18.63
CA GLU A 209 9.10 0.05 -17.41
C GLU A 209 7.93 0.12 -16.42
N ALA A 210 6.69 0.39 -16.88
CA ALA A 210 5.51 0.39 -16.02
C ALA A 210 5.23 -0.99 -15.38
N VAL A 211 5.52 -2.09 -16.09
CA VAL A 211 5.42 -3.43 -15.49
C VAL A 211 6.55 -3.64 -14.47
N ASP A 212 7.75 -3.18 -14.79
CA ASP A 212 8.92 -3.34 -13.93
C ASP A 212 8.80 -2.52 -12.64
N THR A 213 8.20 -1.33 -12.68
CA THR A 213 7.90 -0.53 -11.48
C THR A 213 6.91 -1.26 -10.58
N ILE A 214 5.86 -1.86 -11.13
CA ILE A 214 4.91 -2.64 -10.33
C ILE A 214 5.63 -3.86 -9.70
N LYS A 215 6.52 -4.55 -10.42
CA LYS A 215 7.33 -5.64 -9.85
C LYS A 215 8.31 -5.16 -8.78
N LEU A 216 8.90 -3.98 -8.95
CA LEU A 216 9.78 -3.37 -7.96
C LEU A 216 9.04 -3.12 -6.65
N LEU A 217 7.85 -2.54 -6.76
CA LEU A 217 7.00 -2.10 -5.65
C LEU A 217 6.26 -3.24 -4.94
N PHE A 218 5.93 -4.31 -5.67
CA PHE A 218 5.21 -5.48 -5.17
C PHE A 218 6.01 -6.77 -5.43
N PRO A 219 7.13 -6.98 -4.70
CA PRO A 219 7.90 -8.21 -4.81
C PRO A 219 7.11 -9.45 -4.35
N ASP A 220 7.54 -10.64 -4.78
CA ASP A 220 6.94 -11.93 -4.38
C ASP A 220 7.36 -12.32 -2.94
N ASP A 221 6.97 -11.51 -1.95
CA ASP A 221 7.24 -11.73 -0.54
C ASP A 221 5.96 -11.82 0.30
N LYS A 222 6.10 -12.27 1.55
CA LYS A 222 4.98 -12.50 2.46
C LYS A 222 4.25 -11.18 2.80
N ASP A 223 5.00 -10.10 2.99
CA ASP A 223 4.45 -8.79 3.35
C ASP A 223 3.64 -8.19 2.20
N THR A 224 4.13 -8.29 0.96
CA THR A 224 3.38 -7.87 -0.24
C THR A 224 2.12 -8.69 -0.43
N LYS A 225 2.18 -10.02 -0.27
CA LYS A 225 0.99 -10.88 -0.36
C LYS A 225 -0.07 -10.51 0.67
N ALA A 226 0.35 -10.26 1.91
CA ALA A 226 -0.55 -9.82 2.98
C ALA A 226 -1.15 -8.43 2.67
N PHE A 227 -0.33 -7.51 2.15
CA PHE A 227 -0.78 -6.18 1.73
C PHE A 227 -1.83 -6.27 0.61
N LEU A 228 -1.52 -6.95 -0.49
CA LEU A 228 -2.42 -7.10 -1.64
C LEU A 228 -3.72 -7.83 -1.27
N SER A 229 -3.64 -8.83 -0.39
CA SER A 229 -4.82 -9.55 0.11
C SER A 229 -5.75 -8.64 0.91
N ARG A 230 -5.19 -7.78 1.78
CA ARG A 230 -5.96 -6.77 2.53
C ARG A 230 -6.63 -5.75 1.61
N GLU A 231 -5.94 -5.36 0.54
CA GLU A 231 -6.45 -4.43 -0.48
C GLU A 231 -7.42 -5.09 -1.50
N GLY A 232 -7.69 -6.40 -1.36
CA GLY A 232 -8.57 -7.14 -2.29
C GLY A 232 -8.03 -7.17 -3.72
N ARG A 233 -6.70 -7.30 -3.88
CA ARG A 233 -5.98 -7.34 -5.15
C ARG A 233 -5.48 -8.76 -5.42
N LYS A 234 -5.70 -9.24 -6.65
CA LYS A 234 -5.43 -10.65 -7.04
C LYS A 234 -4.11 -10.87 -7.78
N PHE A 235 -3.40 -9.82 -8.18
CA PHE A 235 -2.12 -9.95 -8.92
C PHE A 235 -0.93 -10.25 -7.98
N PHE A 236 -1.08 -11.21 -7.06
CA PHE A 236 -0.05 -11.62 -6.10
C PHE A 236 1.30 -11.98 -6.72
N LYS A 237 1.27 -12.36 -8.00
CA LYS A 237 2.43 -12.57 -8.83
C LYS A 237 2.12 -12.00 -10.21
N ILE A 238 3.01 -11.17 -10.73
CA ILE A 238 2.97 -10.69 -12.11
C ILE A 238 3.76 -11.71 -12.94
N PRO A 239 3.09 -12.61 -13.70
CA PRO A 239 3.77 -13.71 -14.38
C PRO A 239 4.45 -13.31 -15.69
N PHE A 240 4.41 -12.02 -16.05
CA PHE A 240 4.87 -11.47 -17.34
C PHE A 240 5.87 -10.33 -17.12
N GLY A 241 6.64 -9.97 -18.14
CA GLY A 241 7.70 -8.94 -18.05
C GLY A 241 9.01 -9.45 -17.46
N ARG A 242 9.99 -8.57 -17.30
CA ARG A 242 11.37 -8.91 -16.87
C ARG A 242 11.46 -9.29 -15.40
N GLU A 243 12.59 -9.85 -14.98
CA GLU A 243 12.86 -10.04 -13.55
C GLU A 243 12.95 -8.69 -12.83
N ARG A 244 12.73 -8.70 -11.51
CA ARG A 244 12.75 -7.50 -10.69
C ARG A 244 14.13 -6.85 -10.74
N SER A 245 14.25 -5.69 -11.40
CA SER A 245 15.46 -4.89 -11.35
C SER A 245 15.55 -4.11 -10.03
N LEU A 246 16.76 -4.00 -9.52
CA LEU A 246 17.12 -3.18 -8.36
C LEU A 246 18.07 -2.03 -8.74
N SER A 247 18.29 -1.80 -10.03
CA SER A 247 19.06 -0.66 -10.53
C SER A 247 18.10 0.49 -10.83
N LEU A 248 18.32 1.66 -10.21
CA LEU A 248 17.50 2.84 -10.50
C LEU A 248 17.59 3.25 -11.98
N GLY A 249 18.75 3.05 -12.61
CA GLY A 249 18.99 3.41 -14.01
C GLY A 249 18.15 2.62 -15.03
N ASP A 250 17.50 1.53 -14.61
CA ASP A 250 16.59 0.77 -15.47
C ASP A 250 15.18 1.39 -15.58
N PHE A 251 14.91 2.43 -14.77
CA PHE A 251 13.63 3.12 -14.70
C PHE A 251 13.75 4.55 -15.24
N SER A 252 13.80 4.72 -16.55
CA SER A 252 14.03 6.02 -17.20
C SER A 252 12.87 7.03 -17.06
N HIS A 253 11.63 6.55 -17.06
CA HIS A 253 10.42 7.35 -16.97
C HIS A 253 10.07 7.69 -15.52
N TRP A 254 10.13 6.70 -14.63
CA TRP A 254 9.78 6.84 -13.21
C TRP A 254 11.00 7.04 -12.29
N GLU A 255 12.19 7.31 -12.84
CA GLU A 255 13.44 7.51 -12.10
C GLU A 255 13.28 8.53 -10.96
N THR A 256 12.59 9.64 -11.26
CA THR A 256 12.50 10.79 -10.36
C THR A 256 11.66 10.44 -9.15
N GLU A 257 10.48 9.86 -9.37
CA GLU A 257 9.54 9.44 -8.34
C GLU A 257 10.12 8.30 -7.50
N ILE A 258 10.78 7.31 -8.13
CA ILE A 258 11.48 6.24 -7.40
C ILE A 258 12.61 6.83 -6.56
N SER A 259 13.43 7.73 -7.13
CA SER A 259 14.52 8.38 -6.39
C SER A 259 14.00 9.15 -5.17
N GLN A 260 12.89 9.87 -5.30
CA GLN A 260 12.26 10.56 -4.17
C GLN A 260 11.79 9.58 -3.08
N LEU A 261 11.20 8.44 -3.46
CA LEU A 261 10.83 7.40 -2.50
C LEU A 261 12.06 6.75 -1.84
N LEU A 262 13.17 6.62 -2.59
CA LEU A 262 14.44 6.12 -2.04
C LEU A 262 15.06 7.11 -1.06
N ASP A 263 14.97 8.42 -1.32
CA ASP A 263 15.44 9.44 -0.38
C ASP A 263 14.69 9.34 0.96
N VAL A 264 13.37 9.12 0.91
CA VAL A 264 12.57 8.89 2.12
C VAL A 264 12.96 7.56 2.78
N TRP A 265 13.22 6.53 1.99
CA TRP A 265 13.64 5.23 2.49
C TRP A 265 14.96 5.33 3.29
N GLU A 266 15.94 6.04 2.75
CA GLU A 266 17.27 6.24 3.32
C GLU A 266 17.25 7.14 4.57
N GLN A 267 16.36 8.13 4.64
CA GLN A 267 16.14 8.94 5.85
C GLN A 267 15.64 8.09 7.05
N GLY A 268 15.08 6.92 6.77
CA GLY A 268 14.58 5.99 7.79
C GLY A 268 13.14 6.27 8.23
N PRO A 269 12.51 5.30 8.92
CA PRO A 269 11.12 5.41 9.35
C PRO A 269 10.94 6.52 10.39
N SER A 270 9.74 7.11 10.45
CA SER A 270 9.42 8.21 11.38
C SER A 270 8.37 7.80 12.42
N GLY A 271 8.55 8.26 13.66
CA GLY A 271 7.59 8.04 14.76
C GLY A 271 7.64 6.63 15.38
N TRP A 272 6.49 6.10 15.79
CA TRP A 272 6.38 4.79 16.48
C TRP A 272 6.85 3.60 15.64
N SER A 273 7.00 3.76 14.32
CA SER A 273 7.55 2.71 13.46
C SER A 273 9.06 2.50 13.64
N GLN A 274 9.79 3.47 14.20
CA GLN A 274 11.21 3.31 14.57
C GLN A 274 11.41 2.20 15.62
N LEU A 275 10.43 2.02 16.50
CA LEU A 275 10.45 1.02 17.57
C LEU A 275 10.07 -0.38 17.10
N ARG A 276 9.78 -0.57 15.80
CA ARG A 276 9.53 -1.88 15.20
C ARG A 276 10.78 -2.39 14.51
N LEU A 277 11.06 -3.69 14.65
CA LEU A 277 12.16 -4.32 13.95
C LEU A 277 11.93 -4.26 12.43
N ARG A 278 12.89 -3.71 11.69
CA ARG A 278 12.85 -3.61 10.23
C ARG A 278 13.09 -4.97 9.57
N PRO A 279 12.58 -5.21 8.33
CA PRO A 279 12.78 -6.48 7.63
C PRO A 279 14.26 -6.81 7.35
N ASP A 280 15.05 -5.79 7.05
CA ASP A 280 16.51 -5.87 6.85
C ASP A 280 17.30 -5.99 8.17
N ARG A 281 16.62 -5.94 9.31
CA ARG A 281 17.18 -6.00 10.69
C ARG A 281 18.21 -4.92 11.00
N SER A 282 18.29 -3.85 10.22
CA SER A 282 19.32 -2.82 10.41
C SER A 282 19.14 -2.00 11.70
N ASN A 283 17.95 -2.01 12.32
CA ASN A 283 17.70 -1.41 13.65
C ASN A 283 17.64 -2.43 14.80
N PHE A 284 18.20 -3.64 14.65
CA PHE A 284 18.12 -4.66 15.70
C PHE A 284 18.70 -4.20 17.04
N LEU A 285 19.81 -3.46 17.02
CA LEU A 285 20.46 -2.96 18.24
C LEU A 285 19.55 -1.96 18.97
N GLU A 286 19.03 -0.96 18.26
CA GLU A 286 18.14 0.08 18.80
C GLU A 286 16.81 -0.50 19.30
N TYR A 287 16.25 -1.46 18.56
CA TYR A 287 15.08 -2.21 18.98
C TYR A 287 15.35 -2.95 20.30
N SER A 288 16.47 -3.68 20.37
CA SER A 288 16.83 -4.46 21.55
C SER A 288 17.10 -3.58 22.78
N THR A 289 17.78 -2.45 22.62
CA THR A 289 18.06 -1.54 23.75
C THR A 289 16.78 -0.90 24.27
N PHE A 290 15.87 -0.48 23.40
CA PHE A 290 14.57 0.05 23.80
C PHE A 290 13.75 -0.97 24.59
N TRP A 291 13.61 -2.20 24.08
CA TRP A 291 12.84 -3.24 24.77
C TRP A 291 13.53 -3.72 26.05
N ALA A 292 14.86 -3.78 26.10
CA ALA A 292 15.59 -4.06 27.33
C ALA A 292 15.32 -2.99 28.40
N ALA A 293 15.38 -1.71 28.03
CA ALA A 293 15.06 -0.60 28.94
C ALA A 293 13.59 -0.67 29.42
N ALA A 294 12.65 -0.99 28.54
CA ALA A 294 11.24 -1.16 28.89
C ALA A 294 11.02 -2.30 29.90
N VAL A 295 11.70 -3.44 29.73
CA VAL A 295 11.66 -4.56 30.68
C VAL A 295 12.28 -4.19 32.02
N VAL A 296 13.43 -3.50 32.03
CA VAL A 296 14.06 -3.02 33.27
C VAL A 296 13.13 -2.06 34.02
N LEU A 297 12.49 -1.13 33.31
CA LEU A 297 11.53 -0.20 33.89
C LEU A 297 10.32 -0.93 34.49
N LEU A 298 9.76 -1.92 33.77
CA LEU A 298 8.66 -2.74 34.27
C LEU A 298 9.06 -3.52 35.54
N LEU A 299 10.23 -4.17 35.53
CA LEU A 299 10.74 -4.90 36.70
C LEU A 299 10.99 -3.97 37.88
N THR A 300 11.42 -2.73 37.63
CA THR A 300 11.62 -1.72 38.68
C THR A 300 10.29 -1.35 39.33
N VAL A 301 9.24 -1.12 38.55
CA VAL A 301 7.89 -0.85 39.07
C VAL A 301 7.37 -2.02 39.90
N ILE A 302 7.53 -3.25 39.40
CA ILE A 302 7.14 -4.48 40.11
C ILE A 302 7.91 -4.61 41.44
N SER A 303 9.23 -4.35 41.43
CA SER A 303 10.08 -4.39 42.62
C SER A 303 9.63 -3.38 43.68
N ILE A 304 9.26 -2.16 43.27
CA ILE A 304 8.72 -1.15 44.19
C ILE A 304 7.42 -1.65 44.84
N VAL A 305 6.50 -2.24 44.07
CA VAL A 305 5.25 -2.79 44.61
C VAL A 305 5.50 -3.90 45.61
N PHE A 306 6.40 -4.86 45.29
CA PHE A 306 6.76 -5.93 46.22
C PHE A 306 7.48 -5.40 47.45
N GLY A 307 8.34 -4.39 47.31
CA GLY A 307 9.00 -3.71 48.42
C GLY A 307 8.00 -3.09 49.38
N VAL A 308 7.00 -2.36 48.86
CA VAL A 308 5.92 -1.79 49.67
C VAL A 308 5.07 -2.87 50.35
N ALA A 309 4.68 -3.91 49.63
CA ALA A 309 3.92 -5.03 50.19
C ALA A 309 4.69 -5.75 51.32
N GLY A 310 5.99 -5.98 51.11
CA GLY A 310 6.88 -6.55 52.12
C GLY A 310 6.98 -5.69 53.38
N LEU A 311 7.06 -4.37 53.22
CA LEU A 311 7.13 -3.42 54.33
C LEU A 311 5.81 -3.41 55.15
N VAL A 312 4.66 -3.50 54.47
CA VAL A 312 3.35 -3.62 55.13
C VAL A 312 3.22 -4.94 55.91
N LEU A 313 3.67 -6.05 55.32
CA LEU A 313 3.66 -7.36 55.99
C LEU A 313 4.58 -7.38 57.21
N ALA A 314 5.78 -6.81 57.09
CA ALA A 314 6.73 -6.69 58.19
C ALA A 314 6.14 -5.88 59.36
N LYS A 315 5.47 -4.75 59.06
CA LYS A 315 4.75 -3.97 60.08
C LYS A 315 3.68 -4.80 60.79
N LYS A 316 2.84 -5.52 60.03
CA LYS A 316 1.80 -6.40 60.61
C LYS A 316 2.40 -7.49 61.51
N ALA A 317 3.51 -8.09 61.09
CA ALA A 317 4.20 -9.10 61.89
C ALA A 317 4.76 -8.51 63.21
N LEU A 318 5.32 -7.30 63.16
CA LEU A 318 5.77 -6.58 64.34
C LEU A 318 4.61 -6.29 65.31
N ASP A 319 3.48 -5.79 64.81
CA ASP A 319 2.29 -5.53 65.62
C ASP A 319 1.77 -6.80 66.30
N VAL A 320 1.80 -7.95 65.61
CA VAL A 320 1.43 -9.25 66.18
C VAL A 320 2.42 -9.69 67.25
N SER A 321 3.73 -9.50 67.02
CA SER A 321 4.79 -9.85 67.97
C SER A 321 4.67 -9.05 69.27
N VAL A 322 4.43 -7.73 69.16
CA VAL A 322 4.22 -6.86 70.33
C VAL A 322 3.00 -7.32 71.16
N LYS A 323 1.89 -7.68 70.49
CA LYS A 323 0.72 -8.24 71.19
C LYS A 323 1.01 -9.59 71.85
N SER A 324 1.81 -10.44 71.21
CA SER A 324 2.23 -11.72 71.78
C SER A 324 3.07 -11.52 73.05
N LEU A 325 3.94 -10.51 73.07
CA LEU A 325 4.73 -10.18 74.25
C LEU A 325 3.84 -9.72 75.41
N ASP A 326 2.84 -8.86 75.17
CA ASP A 326 1.89 -8.43 76.20
C ASP A 326 1.11 -9.62 76.81
N ILE A 327 0.67 -10.56 75.97
CA ILE A 327 0.01 -11.80 76.43
C ILE A 327 0.98 -12.64 77.28
N SER A 328 2.24 -12.76 76.86
CA SER A 328 3.26 -13.52 77.60
C SER A 328 3.55 -12.90 78.97
N VAL A 329 3.60 -11.57 79.08
CA VAL A 329 3.79 -10.87 80.35
C VAL A 329 2.61 -11.13 81.28
N LYS A 330 1.37 -10.99 80.78
CA LYS A 330 0.16 -11.29 81.58
C LYS A 330 0.09 -12.76 82.01
N SER A 331 0.49 -13.69 81.15
CA SER A 331 0.60 -15.10 81.50
C SER A 331 1.61 -15.34 82.63
N TYR A 332 2.74 -14.64 82.58
CA TYR A 332 3.77 -14.71 83.62
C TYR A 332 3.25 -14.15 84.96
N GLU A 333 2.62 -12.97 84.94
CA GLU A 333 2.00 -12.37 86.14
C GLU A 333 0.94 -13.28 86.75
N LEU A 334 0.08 -13.89 85.93
CA LEU A 334 -0.92 -14.85 86.40
C LEU A 334 -0.27 -16.09 87.04
N SER A 335 0.77 -16.65 86.40
CA SER A 335 1.50 -17.79 86.96
C SER A 335 2.19 -17.46 88.29
N LEU A 336 2.73 -16.25 88.42
CA LEU A 336 3.37 -15.78 89.65
C LEU A 336 2.33 -15.59 90.75
N ALA A 337 1.17 -15.00 90.44
CA ALA A 337 0.07 -14.85 91.38
C ALA A 337 -0.48 -16.21 91.87
N ILE A 338 -0.59 -17.22 90.99
CA ILE A 338 -0.97 -18.58 91.36
C ILE A 338 0.08 -19.21 92.29
N ALA A 339 1.36 -19.08 91.96
CA ALA A 339 2.45 -19.61 92.79
C ALA A 339 2.49 -18.98 94.18
N CYS A 340 2.23 -17.67 94.30
CA CYS A 340 2.20 -16.96 95.59
C CYS A 340 0.92 -17.19 96.41
N ALA A 341 -0.11 -17.82 95.85
CA ALA A 341 -1.34 -18.14 96.57
C ALA A 341 -1.27 -19.47 97.35
N GLU A 342 -0.22 -20.29 97.16
CA GLU A 342 -0.03 -21.54 97.90
C GLU A 342 0.42 -21.27 99.36
N ALA A 343 -0.10 -22.07 100.30
CA ALA A 343 -0.02 -21.80 101.75
C ALA A 343 1.41 -21.71 102.34
N ASN A 344 2.43 -22.24 101.65
CA ASN A 344 3.84 -22.22 102.08
C ASN A 344 4.75 -21.39 101.13
N ALA A 345 4.18 -20.63 100.18
CA ALA A 345 4.94 -19.99 99.11
C ALA A 345 6.00 -18.98 99.60
N THR A 346 5.73 -18.30 100.71
CA THR A 346 6.64 -17.32 101.34
C THR A 346 7.90 -17.93 101.96
N GLU A 347 7.93 -19.23 102.25
CA GLU A 347 9.15 -19.92 102.70
C GLU A 347 10.01 -20.45 101.53
N THR A 348 9.37 -20.86 100.43
CA THR A 348 10.06 -21.52 99.31
C THR A 348 10.51 -20.57 98.20
N LEU A 349 9.84 -19.43 98.01
CA LEU A 349 10.11 -18.45 96.95
C LEU A 349 10.16 -17.00 97.50
N PRO A 350 10.98 -16.70 98.53
CA PRO A 350 10.95 -15.44 99.29
C PRO A 350 11.38 -14.18 98.52
N THR A 351 11.86 -14.33 97.28
CA THR A 351 12.27 -13.22 96.40
C THR A 351 11.26 -12.92 95.30
N PHE A 352 10.24 -13.77 95.12
CA PHE A 352 9.23 -13.67 94.06
C PHE A 352 7.81 -13.49 94.63
N CYS A 353 7.59 -14.00 95.84
CA CYS A 353 6.50 -13.74 96.75
C CYS A 353 7.11 -13.09 98.01
#